data_AF-A0A537YLV0-F1
#
_entry.id   AF-A0A537YLV0-F1
#
_cell.length_a   1.000
_cell.length_b   1.000
_cell.length_c   1.000
_cell.angle_alpha   90.00
_cell.angle_beta   90.00
_cell.angle_gamma   90.00
#
_symmetry.space_group_name_H-M   'P 1'
#
loop_
_entity.id
_entity.type
_entity.pdbx_description
1 polymer ?
#
loop_
_entity_poly.entity_id
_entity_poly.type
_entity_poly.pdbx_seq_one_letter_code
_entity_poly.pdbx_strand_id
1 'polypeptide(L)'
;MVRVELGKLACSGLEGHFGTDVSAGTRKALLHYAYKLKAGRRPVAAPRFLQAQTSAEVEFDLTLDRETEALLVQEARRQRTTMSRLAAHAVLVYLAELDFLGVVPRGNAPAVDPELNS
;
A
#
# COMPACT_ATOMS: atom_id res chain seq x y z
N MET A 1 4.45 -11.41 12.12
CA MET A 1 3.29 -11.61 11.21
C MET A 1 2.32 -10.49 11.47
N VAL A 2 1.80 -9.86 10.43
CA VAL A 2 0.98 -8.64 10.54
C VAL A 2 -0.38 -8.91 9.95
N ARG A 3 -1.44 -8.71 10.74
CA ARG A 3 -2.82 -8.67 10.25
C ARG A 3 -3.05 -7.37 9.49
N VAL A 4 -3.51 -7.50 8.25
CA VAL A 4 -3.78 -6.37 7.35
C VAL A 4 -5.26 -6.34 7.03
N GLU A 5 -5.87 -5.17 7.22
CA GLU A 5 -7.22 -4.86 6.77
C GLU A 5 -7.15 -3.73 5.73
N LEU A 6 -7.66 -3.99 4.54
CA LEU A 6 -7.70 -3.00 3.46
C LEU A 6 -9.15 -2.66 3.11
N GLY A 7 -9.43 -1.37 2.97
CA GLY A 7 -10.69 -0.89 2.40
C GLY A 7 -10.68 -0.97 0.87
N LYS A 8 -11.88 -0.91 0.28
CA LYS A 8 -12.10 -1.05 -1.17
C LYS A 8 -11.15 -0.22 -2.05
N LEU A 9 -10.90 1.04 -1.70
CA LEU A 9 -10.03 1.92 -2.48
C LEU A 9 -8.58 1.43 -2.52
N ALA A 10 -8.06 0.93 -1.39
CA ALA A 10 -6.71 0.37 -1.33
C ALA A 10 -6.63 -0.93 -2.14
N CYS A 11 -7.65 -1.80 -2.05
CA CYS A 11 -7.73 -3.03 -2.84
C CYS A 11 -7.75 -2.73 -4.34
N SER A 12 -8.69 -1.90 -4.83
CA SER A 12 -8.81 -1.58 -6.25
C SER A 12 -7.57 -0.89 -6.80
N GLY A 13 -6.93 -0.01 -6.02
CA GLY A 13 -5.67 0.61 -6.43
C GLY A 13 -4.53 -0.41 -6.57
N LEU A 14 -4.38 -1.32 -5.60
CA LEU A 14 -3.40 -2.40 -5.70
C LEU A 14 -3.70 -3.32 -6.88
N GLU A 15 -4.95 -3.70 -7.11
CA GLU A 15 -5.35 -4.53 -8.24
C GLU A 15 -4.99 -3.90 -9.58
N GLY A 16 -5.18 -2.58 -9.71
CA GLY A 16 -4.80 -1.84 -10.91
C GLY A 16 -3.30 -1.93 -11.24
N HIS A 17 -2.42 -1.93 -10.23
CA HIS A 17 -0.96 -1.95 -10.44
C HIS A 17 -0.34 -3.35 -10.39
N PHE A 18 -0.91 -4.26 -9.61
CA PHE A 18 -0.32 -5.57 -9.28
C PHE A 18 -1.15 -6.77 -9.76
N GLY A 19 -2.31 -6.53 -10.37
CA GLY A 19 -3.26 -7.60 -10.68
C GLY A 19 -3.93 -8.14 -9.42
N THR A 20 -4.49 -9.35 -9.47
CA THR A 20 -5.29 -9.92 -8.38
C THR A 20 -4.49 -10.25 -7.10
N ASP A 21 -3.16 -10.11 -7.11
CA ASP A 21 -2.32 -10.35 -5.93
C ASP A 21 -2.18 -9.08 -5.05
N VAL A 22 -3.25 -8.79 -4.32
CA VAL A 22 -3.31 -7.71 -3.34
C VAL A 22 -2.26 -7.89 -2.24
N SER A 23 -1.93 -9.13 -1.88
CA SER A 23 -0.97 -9.43 -0.82
C SER A 23 0.46 -9.01 -1.19
N ALA A 24 0.88 -9.28 -2.43
CA ALA A 24 2.17 -8.87 -2.95
C ALA A 24 2.27 -7.35 -3.10
N GLY A 25 1.20 -6.71 -3.60
CA GLY A 25 1.12 -5.25 -3.66
C GLY A 25 1.25 -4.59 -2.28
N THR A 26 0.56 -5.13 -1.29
CA THR A 26 0.64 -4.68 0.11
C THR A 26 2.04 -4.84 0.69
N ARG A 27 2.67 -6.00 0.48
CA ARG A 27 4.06 -6.26 0.88
C ARG A 27 5.00 -5.21 0.30
N LYS A 28 4.87 -4.91 -0.99
CA LYS A 28 5.71 -3.91 -1.66
C LYS A 28 5.51 -2.52 -1.05
N ALA A 29 4.27 -2.13 -0.78
CA ALA A 29 3.96 -0.85 -0.13
C ALA A 29 4.59 -0.75 1.27
N LEU A 30 4.47 -1.80 2.09
CA LEU A 30 5.06 -1.84 3.43
C LEU A 30 6.59 -1.79 3.42
N LEU A 31 7.23 -2.53 2.50
CA LEU A 31 8.68 -2.48 2.32
C LEU A 31 9.13 -1.10 1.86
N HIS A 32 8.41 -0.47 0.94
CA HIS A 32 8.68 0.89 0.49
C HIS A 32 8.57 1.89 1.66
N TYR A 33 7.52 1.78 2.45
CA TYR A 33 7.29 2.61 3.62
C TYR A 33 8.41 2.45 4.67
N ALA A 34 8.78 1.21 4.99
CA ALA A 34 9.86 0.92 5.91
C ALA A 34 11.23 1.43 5.40
N TYR A 35 11.50 1.31 4.10
CA TYR A 35 12.71 1.87 3.49
C TYR A 35 12.78 3.39 3.70
N LYS A 36 11.68 4.12 3.50
CA LYS A 36 11.62 5.56 3.76
C LYS A 36 11.89 5.91 5.22
N LEU A 37 11.33 5.13 6.15
CA LEU A 37 11.60 5.29 7.59
C LEU A 37 13.09 5.11 7.90
N LYS A 38 13.73 4.06 7.37
CA LYS A 38 15.19 3.83 7.54
C LYS A 38 16.01 4.99 6.98
N ALA A 39 15.61 5.57 5.86
CA ALA A 39 16.26 6.72 5.24
C ALA A 39 15.98 8.07 5.95
N GLY A 40 15.30 8.07 7.09
CA GLY A 40 14.92 9.28 7.84
C GLY A 40 13.80 10.10 7.18
N ARG A 41 13.26 9.63 6.05
CA ARG A 41 12.15 10.28 5.33
C ARG A 41 10.83 9.83 5.94
N ARG A 42 10.38 10.56 6.96
CA ARG A 42 9.14 10.25 7.65
C ARG A 42 7.94 10.46 6.72
N PRO A 43 7.16 9.42 6.41
CA PRO A 43 5.93 9.59 5.65
C PRO A 43 4.94 10.46 6.43
N VAL A 44 4.01 11.09 5.70
CA VAL A 44 2.92 11.86 6.31
C VAL A 44 2.18 10.98 7.31
N ALA A 45 1.80 11.55 8.46
CA ALA A 45 1.07 10.79 9.47
C ALA A 45 -0.30 10.33 8.93
N ALA A 46 -0.76 9.17 9.39
CA ALA A 46 -2.07 8.64 9.03
C ALA A 46 -3.18 9.65 9.39
N PRO A 47 -4.02 10.08 8.42
CA PRO A 47 -5.12 10.99 8.71
C PRO A 47 -6.10 10.40 9.73
N ARG A 48 -6.61 11.25 10.64
CA ARG A 48 -7.51 10.80 11.72
C ARG A 48 -8.80 10.17 11.21
N PHE A 49 -9.30 10.56 10.04
CA PHE A 49 -10.51 9.98 9.46
C PHE A 49 -10.35 8.51 9.05
N LEU A 50 -9.11 8.03 8.81
CA LEU A 50 -8.85 6.60 8.60
C LEU A 50 -9.08 5.78 9.88
N GLN A 51 -9.09 6.42 11.06
CA GLN A 51 -9.40 5.76 12.32
C GLN A 51 -10.89 5.40 12.44
N ALA A 52 -11.75 6.00 11.60
CA ALA A 52 -13.19 5.80 11.60
C ALA A 52 -13.68 4.87 10.47
N GLN A 53 -12.79 4.35 9.62
CA GLN A 53 -13.18 3.35 8.62
C GLN A 53 -13.35 1.99 9.31
N THR A 54 -14.57 1.46 9.26
CA THR A 54 -15.01 0.32 10.07
C THR A 54 -15.12 -0.98 9.28
N SER A 55 -15.14 -0.93 7.96
CA SER A 55 -15.36 -2.11 7.10
C SER A 55 -14.15 -2.36 6.20
N ALA A 56 -13.39 -3.39 6.54
CA ALA A 56 -12.39 -3.97 5.65
C ALA A 56 -13.11 -4.65 4.47
N GLU A 57 -12.64 -4.42 3.26
CA GLU A 57 -13.05 -5.18 2.06
C GLU A 57 -12.33 -6.52 2.05
N VAL A 58 -11.04 -6.50 2.41
CA VAL A 58 -10.16 -7.67 2.41
C VAL A 58 -9.35 -7.69 3.70
N GLU A 59 -9.19 -8.88 4.26
CA GLU A 59 -8.41 -9.14 5.46
C GLU A 59 -7.53 -10.37 5.26
N PHE A 60 -6.24 -10.24 5.59
CA PHE A 60 -5.28 -11.35 5.51
C PHE A 60 -4.08 -11.13 6.44
N ASP A 61 -3.38 -12.22 6.70
CA ASP A 61 -2.10 -12.19 7.42
C ASP A 61 -0.93 -12.08 6.45
N LEU A 62 -0.03 -11.15 6.73
CA LEU A 62 1.16 -10.90 5.95
C LEU A 62 2.42 -11.18 6.76
N THR A 63 3.26 -12.07 6.26
CA THR A 63 4.57 -12.33 6.86
C THR A 63 5.60 -11.32 6.37
N LEU A 64 6.28 -10.61 7.27
CA LEU A 64 7.38 -9.69 6.98
C LEU A 64 8.66 -10.21 7.65
N ASP A 65 9.82 -9.72 7.21
CA ASP A 65 11.06 -9.96 7.96
C ASP A 65 11.02 -9.19 9.29
N ARG A 66 11.80 -9.68 10.27
CA ARG A 66 11.78 -9.16 11.64
C ARG A 66 12.15 -7.67 11.74
N GLU A 67 13.06 -7.21 10.89
CA GLU A 67 13.55 -5.83 10.94
C GLU A 67 12.48 -4.86 10.43
N THR A 68 11.87 -5.19 9.28
CA THR A 68 10.74 -4.44 8.72
C THR A 68 9.56 -4.41 9.69
N GLU A 69 9.20 -5.55 10.28
CA GLU A 69 8.10 -5.62 11.24
C GLU A 69 8.38 -4.75 12.47
N ALA A 70 9.58 -4.79 13.04
CA ALA A 70 9.95 -3.96 14.20
C ALA A 70 9.86 -2.45 13.90
N LEU A 71 10.33 -2.02 12.73
CA LEU A 71 10.25 -0.62 12.30
C LEU A 71 8.82 -0.13 12.16
N LEU A 72 7.97 -0.94 11.52
CA LEU A 72 6.55 -0.61 11.35
C LEU A 72 5.82 -0.59 12.70
N VAL A 73 6.13 -1.50 13.62
CA VAL A 73 5.56 -1.50 14.99
C VAL A 73 5.95 -0.23 15.74
N GLN A 74 7.21 0.18 15.66
CA GLN A 74 7.66 1.42 16.28
C GLN A 74 6.92 2.64 15.69
N GLU A 75 6.73 2.66 14.38
CA GLU A 75 6.04 3.75 13.71
C GLU A 75 4.55 3.79 14.02
N ALA A 76 3.88 2.63 14.11
CA ALA A 76 2.48 2.55 14.52
C ALA A 76 2.29 3.14 15.93
N ARG A 77 3.20 2.81 16.87
CA ARG A 77 3.22 3.38 18.21
C ARG A 77 3.45 4.89 18.18
N ARG A 78 4.40 5.37 17.39
CA ARG A 78 4.70 6.81 17.24
C ARG A 78 3.49 7.60 16.76
N GLN A 79 2.75 7.04 15.79
CA GLN A 79 1.55 7.65 15.23
C GLN A 79 0.28 7.39 16.07
N ARG A 80 0.39 6.64 17.18
CA ARG A 80 -0.73 6.21 18.03
C ARG A 80 -1.83 5.49 17.21
N THR A 81 -1.41 4.57 16.35
CA THR A 81 -2.28 3.78 15.49
C THR A 81 -1.98 2.28 15.62
N THR A 82 -2.81 1.44 15.00
CA THR A 82 -2.59 -0.02 14.94
C THR A 82 -1.74 -0.38 13.72
N MET A 83 -1.12 -1.57 13.74
CA MET A 83 -0.38 -2.09 12.59
C MET A 83 -1.25 -2.22 11.35
N SER A 84 -2.48 -2.71 11.51
CA SER A 84 -3.45 -2.85 10.42
C SER A 84 -3.76 -1.50 9.77
N ARG A 85 -4.02 -0.46 10.57
CA ARG A 85 -4.24 0.91 10.07
C ARG A 85 -3.00 1.53 9.45
N LEU A 86 -1.82 1.29 10.02
CA LEU A 86 -0.55 1.73 9.42
C LEU A 86 -0.34 1.06 8.06
N ALA A 87 -0.70 -0.20 7.91
CA ALA A 87 -0.59 -0.93 6.64
C ALA A 87 -1.52 -0.35 5.57
N ALA A 88 -2.79 -0.11 5.90
CA ALA A 88 -3.72 0.57 5.00
C ALA A 88 -3.19 1.96 4.59
N HIS A 89 -2.69 2.74 5.55
CA HIS A 89 -2.07 4.04 5.26
C HIS A 89 -0.84 3.93 4.36
N ALA A 90 0.06 2.97 4.62
CA ALA A 90 1.25 2.74 3.80
C ALA A 90 0.89 2.38 2.35
N VAL A 91 -0.17 1.57 2.15
CA VAL A 91 -0.70 1.27 0.82
C VAL A 91 -1.18 2.53 0.12
N LEU A 92 -1.99 3.36 0.80
CA LEU A 92 -2.50 4.61 0.21
C LEU A 92 -1.38 5.58 -0.16
N VAL A 93 -0.38 5.74 0.72
CA VAL A 93 0.81 6.57 0.45
C VAL A 93 1.55 6.04 -0.78
N TYR A 94 1.76 4.74 -0.84
CA TYR A 94 2.47 4.12 -1.97
C TYR A 94 1.71 4.29 -3.29
N LEU A 95 0.39 4.13 -3.30
CA LEU A 95 -0.44 4.37 -4.48
C LEU A 95 -0.39 5.84 -4.93
N ALA A 96 -0.49 6.78 -4.00
CA ALA A 96 -0.37 8.21 -4.31
C ALA A 96 1.02 8.56 -4.89
N GLU A 97 2.08 7.88 -4.44
CA GLU A 97 3.42 8.06 -5.00
C GLU A 97 3.54 7.48 -6.41
N LEU A 98 2.91 6.33 -6.69
CA LEU A 98 2.86 5.78 -8.05
C LEU A 98 2.15 6.75 -9.00
N ASP A 99 1.01 7.30 -8.57
CA ASP A 99 0.26 8.30 -9.34
C ASP A 99 1.08 9.57 -9.58
N PHE A 100 1.73 10.09 -8.52
CA PHE A 100 2.64 11.25 -8.63
C PHE A 100 3.81 11.01 -9.60
N LEU A 101 4.32 9.79 -9.68
CA LEU A 101 5.38 9.39 -10.60
C LEU A 101 4.88 9.07 -12.03
N GLY A 102 3.57 9.18 -12.29
CA GLY A 102 2.96 8.86 -13.58
C GLY A 102 2.99 7.35 -13.91
N VAL A 103 3.12 6.49 -12.91
CA VAL A 103 3.06 5.04 -13.11
C VAL A 103 1.62 4.66 -13.40
N VAL A 104 1.34 4.24 -14.64
CA VAL A 104 -0.02 3.87 -15.06
C VAL A 104 -0.37 2.45 -14.55
N PRO A 105 -1.59 2.22 -14.03
CA PRO A 105 -2.10 0.89 -13.76
C PRO A 105 -1.98 -0.03 -14.97
N ARG A 106 -1.55 -1.28 -14.78
CA ARG A 106 -1.36 -2.25 -15.87
C ARG A 106 -2.66 -2.59 -16.60
N GLY A 107 -3.81 -2.42 -15.95
CA GLY A 107 -5.13 -2.58 -16.57
C GLY A 107 -5.53 -1.46 -17.55
N ASN A 108 -4.77 -0.37 -17.61
CA ASN A 108 -5.04 0.82 -18.43
C ASN A 108 -4.01 1.04 -19.56
N ALA A 109 -3.24 0.02 -19.94
CA ALA A 109 -2.42 0.13 -21.14
C ALA A 109 -3.34 0.41 -22.34
N PRO A 110 -3.15 1.51 -23.09
CA PRO A 110 -3.90 1.71 -24.32
C PRO A 110 -3.64 0.51 -25.23
N ALA A 111 -4.72 -0.09 -25.74
CA ALA A 111 -4.61 -1.09 -26.78
C ALA A 111 -3.80 -0.45 -27.92
N VAL A 112 -2.60 -0.98 -28.15
CA VAL A 112 -1.82 -0.61 -29.33
C VAL A 112 -2.55 -1.26 -30.49
N ASP A 113 -3.36 -0.49 -31.24
CA ASP A 113 -4.00 -0.96 -32.46
C ASP A 113 -2.91 -1.43 -33.44
N PRO A 114 -2.88 -2.73 -33.80
CA PRO A 114 -1.91 -3.26 -34.74
C PRO A 114 -2.47 -3.22 -36.16
N GLU A 115 -2.99 -2.08 -36.63
CA GLU A 115 -3.47 -1.95 -38.01
C GLU A 115 -3.10 -0.58 -38.61
N LEU A 116 -1.86 -0.45 -39.07
CA LEU A 116 -1.46 0.54 -40.08
C LEU A 116 -0.06 0.17 -40.60
N ASN A 117 0.00 -0.95 -41.32
CA ASN A 117 1.02 -1.24 -42.33
C ASN A 117 0.52 -2.42 -43.17
N SER A 118 -0.38 -2.12 -44.10
CA SER A 118 -0.70 -2.97 -45.24
C SER A 118 -0.62 -2.12 -46.50
#